data_AF-A0A541B7C3-F1
#
_entry.id   AF-A0A541B7C3-F1
#
_cell.length_a   1.000
_cell.length_b   1.000
_cell.length_c   1.000
_cell.angle_alpha   90.00
_cell.angle_beta   90.00
_cell.angle_gamma   90.00
#
_symmetry.space_group_name_H-M   'P 1'
#
loop_
_entity.id
_entity.type
_entity.pdbx_description
1 polymer ?
#
loop_
_entity_poly.entity_id
_entity_poly.type
_entity_poly.pdbx_seq_one_letter_code
_entity_poly.pdbx_strand_id
1 'polypeptide(L)'
;MSELEQTAEIDAAGDLDPDLDLDTNLDLDTGVDPDDRLDDDELVSALESLLLVVDSPAGNDALASAVGDTPGRIERTLRRMSAELTARRSGIDLRYAGDGWRFYTRNENAPYVERMLLDGARSKLTRAALETLAVVAYRQPLTRARVSAVRGVNVDGVMRTLLARGLVAEAGVDSETNATTYSTTELFLERLGLASLADLPALAPLLPDVDVIDDISDDMESDPRFTKLGAARAGSEPELDTRVDSEE
;
A
#
# COMPACT_ATOMS: atom_id res chain seq x y z
N MET A 1 14.12 -82.41 6.73
CA MET A 1 12.84 -82.05 7.38
C MET A 1 12.62 -80.58 7.03
N SER A 2 12.19 -80.22 5.81
CA SER A 2 10.92 -80.48 5.10
C SER A 2 9.69 -79.92 5.82
N GLU A 3 9.36 -78.69 5.44
CA GLU A 3 8.01 -78.14 5.20
C GLU A 3 8.21 -77.20 4.00
N LEU A 4 7.97 -77.59 2.73
CA LEU A 4 6.69 -77.62 1.99
C LEU A 4 5.97 -76.26 2.08
N GLU A 5 6.21 -75.39 1.11
CA GLU A 5 5.39 -75.18 -0.11
C GLU A 5 4.17 -74.31 0.17
N GLN A 6 4.07 -73.15 -0.50
CA GLN A 6 3.08 -72.91 -1.56
C GLN A 6 3.01 -71.41 -1.92
N THR A 7 3.63 -71.07 -3.05
CA THR A 7 3.38 -69.84 -3.82
C THR A 7 2.06 -70.00 -4.59
N ALA A 8 1.16 -69.02 -4.49
CA ALA A 8 -0.05 -68.94 -5.30
C ALA A 8 0.04 -67.75 -6.26
N GLU A 9 0.30 -68.04 -7.53
CA GLU A 9 -0.13 -67.24 -8.67
C GLU A 9 -1.66 -67.25 -8.73
N ILE A 10 -2.27 -66.08 -8.92
CA ILE A 10 -3.63 -65.97 -9.44
C ILE A 10 -3.55 -65.00 -10.62
N ASP A 11 -3.53 -65.61 -11.80
CA ASP A 11 -3.86 -64.98 -13.08
C ASP A 11 -5.38 -64.83 -13.15
N ALA A 12 -5.83 -63.60 -13.40
CA ALA A 12 -7.23 -63.29 -13.69
C ALA A 12 -7.28 -62.15 -14.70
N ALA A 13 -6.92 -62.47 -15.94
CA ALA A 13 -7.43 -61.78 -17.11
C ALA A 13 -8.96 -61.92 -17.13
N GLY A 14 -9.66 -60.81 -16.92
CA GLY A 14 -11.11 -60.69 -17.05
C GLY A 14 -11.45 -59.31 -17.61
N ASP A 15 -11.83 -59.31 -18.89
CA ASP A 15 -12.55 -58.30 -19.66
C ASP A 15 -12.55 -56.85 -19.14
N LEU A 16 -11.67 -56.03 -19.71
CA LEU A 16 -11.86 -54.59 -19.80
C LEU A 16 -12.84 -54.31 -20.93
N ASP A 17 -14.07 -53.96 -20.57
CA ASP A 17 -15.09 -53.44 -21.48
C ASP A 17 -14.59 -52.09 -22.06
N PRO A 18 -14.36 -51.96 -23.39
CA PRO A 18 -13.73 -50.78 -23.96
C PRO A 18 -14.68 -49.60 -24.23
N ASP A 19 -15.97 -49.73 -23.91
CA ASP A 19 -17.00 -48.72 -24.21
C ASP A 19 -17.50 -47.98 -22.95
N LEU A 20 -16.60 -47.57 -22.06
CA LEU A 20 -16.90 -46.50 -21.10
C LEU A 20 -16.73 -45.15 -21.78
N ASP A 21 -17.72 -44.79 -22.60
CA ASP A 21 -17.95 -43.44 -23.08
C ASP A 21 -18.15 -42.51 -21.87
N LEU A 22 -17.05 -41.93 -21.37
CA LEU A 22 -17.03 -40.87 -20.37
C LEU A 22 -17.33 -39.50 -20.98
N ASP A 23 -18.15 -39.45 -22.04
CA ASP A 23 -18.76 -38.21 -22.52
C ASP A 23 -20.01 -37.93 -21.71
N THR A 24 -19.82 -37.63 -20.43
CA THR A 24 -20.82 -36.86 -19.69
C THR A 24 -20.19 -35.53 -19.33
N ASN A 25 -20.22 -34.60 -20.30
CA ASN A 25 -20.29 -33.19 -20.01
C ASN A 25 -21.50 -32.99 -19.09
N LEU A 26 -21.27 -33.02 -17.78
CA LEU A 26 -22.20 -32.46 -16.82
C LEU A 26 -22.07 -30.94 -16.96
N ASP A 27 -22.64 -30.43 -18.05
CA ASP A 27 -22.91 -29.01 -18.22
C ASP A 27 -23.96 -28.63 -17.17
N LEU A 28 -23.47 -28.28 -15.98
CA LEU A 28 -24.24 -27.51 -15.03
C LEU A 28 -24.46 -26.14 -15.68
N ASP A 29 -25.62 -26.04 -16.34
CA ASP A 29 -26.17 -24.83 -16.94
C ASP A 29 -26.08 -23.66 -15.95
N THR A 30 -25.06 -22.83 -16.15
CA THR A 30 -24.77 -21.62 -15.36
C THR A 30 -25.26 -20.37 -16.07
N GLY A 31 -26.01 -20.49 -17.17
CA GLY A 31 -26.56 -19.33 -17.89
C GLY A 31 -25.52 -18.37 -18.48
N VAL A 32 -24.26 -18.80 -18.60
CA VAL A 32 -23.17 -18.03 -19.22
C VAL A 32 -23.06 -18.46 -20.68
N ASP A 33 -23.26 -17.51 -21.60
CA ASP A 33 -23.10 -17.74 -23.04
C ASP A 33 -21.65 -18.20 -23.33
N PRO A 34 -21.43 -19.37 -23.96
CA PRO A 34 -20.09 -19.89 -24.23
C PRO A 34 -19.24 -18.98 -25.12
N ASP A 35 -19.85 -18.06 -25.89
CA ASP A 35 -19.14 -17.14 -26.80
C ASP A 35 -18.57 -15.90 -26.08
N ASP A 36 -18.99 -15.63 -24.84
CA ASP A 36 -18.54 -14.48 -24.02
C ASP A 36 -17.48 -14.87 -22.95
N ARG A 37 -17.00 -16.13 -22.95
CA ARG A 37 -16.04 -16.61 -21.93
C ARG A 37 -14.61 -16.22 -22.31
N LEU A 38 -13.86 -15.72 -21.33
CA LEU A 38 -12.44 -15.46 -21.46
C LEU A 38 -11.69 -16.73 -21.88
N ASP A 39 -10.75 -16.58 -22.82
CA ASP A 39 -9.86 -17.68 -23.17
C ASP A 39 -8.95 -18.07 -21.97
N ASP A 40 -8.13 -19.10 -22.14
CA ASP A 40 -7.30 -19.62 -21.05
C ASP A 40 -6.24 -18.62 -20.56
N ASP A 41 -5.65 -17.83 -21.47
CA ASP A 41 -4.59 -16.88 -21.15
C ASP A 41 -5.19 -15.58 -20.57
N GLU A 42 -6.31 -15.13 -21.13
CA GLU A 42 -7.11 -14.02 -20.63
C GLU A 42 -7.65 -14.31 -19.23
N LEU A 43 -8.14 -15.53 -18.98
CA LEU A 43 -8.61 -15.93 -17.65
C LEU A 43 -7.46 -15.90 -16.63
N VAL A 44 -6.28 -16.43 -16.99
CA VAL A 44 -5.11 -16.38 -16.09
C VAL A 44 -4.75 -14.94 -15.79
N SER A 45 -4.66 -14.07 -16.81
CA SER A 45 -4.34 -12.65 -16.64
C SER A 45 -5.35 -11.92 -15.75
N ALA A 46 -6.65 -12.20 -15.92
CA ALA A 46 -7.71 -11.64 -15.10
C ALA A 46 -7.59 -12.10 -13.63
N LEU A 47 -7.39 -13.40 -13.41
CA LEU A 47 -7.25 -13.96 -12.06
C LEU A 47 -6.01 -13.45 -11.33
N GLU A 48 -4.88 -13.28 -12.02
CA GLU A 48 -3.68 -12.65 -11.46
C GLU A 48 -3.98 -11.22 -10.97
N SER A 49 -4.69 -10.45 -11.79
CA SER A 49 -5.06 -9.07 -11.47
C SER A 49 -6.00 -9.00 -10.26
N LEU A 50 -7.02 -9.87 -10.21
CA LEU A 50 -7.93 -9.94 -9.07
C LEU A 50 -7.18 -10.32 -7.78
N LEU A 51 -6.37 -11.39 -7.83
CA LEU A 51 -5.62 -11.87 -6.67
C LEU A 51 -4.54 -10.88 -6.18
N LEU A 52 -4.08 -9.97 -7.03
CA LEU A 52 -3.16 -8.90 -6.65
C LEU A 52 -3.85 -7.81 -5.82
N VAL A 53 -5.14 -7.55 -6.06
CA VAL A 53 -5.88 -6.45 -5.42
C VAL A 53 -6.56 -6.88 -4.12
N VAL A 54 -6.92 -8.17 -3.96
CA VAL A 54 -7.62 -8.65 -2.77
C VAL A 54 -6.75 -8.57 -1.49
N ASP A 55 -7.35 -8.03 -0.43
CA ASP A 55 -6.72 -7.88 0.88
C ASP A 55 -7.01 -9.05 1.83
N SER A 56 -7.89 -9.97 1.45
CA SER A 56 -8.32 -11.21 2.15
C SER A 56 -8.36 -12.42 1.18
N PRO A 57 -8.35 -13.68 1.67
CA PRO A 57 -8.51 -14.84 0.79
C PRO A 57 -9.81 -14.79 -0.03
N ALA A 58 -9.72 -15.07 -1.33
CA ALA A 58 -10.85 -14.98 -2.26
C ALA A 58 -11.41 -16.36 -2.60
N GLY A 59 -12.69 -16.60 -2.29
CA GLY A 59 -13.37 -17.85 -2.62
C GLY A 59 -13.61 -18.03 -4.13
N ASN A 60 -13.71 -19.29 -4.57
CA ASN A 60 -13.92 -19.64 -5.98
C ASN A 60 -15.19 -18.99 -6.57
N ASP A 61 -16.28 -18.95 -5.80
CA ASP A 61 -17.56 -18.37 -6.25
C ASP A 61 -17.46 -16.85 -6.49
N ALA A 62 -16.74 -16.15 -5.62
CA ALA A 62 -16.54 -14.70 -5.76
C ALA A 62 -15.68 -14.37 -6.99
N LEU A 63 -14.60 -15.14 -7.20
CA LEU A 63 -13.74 -14.99 -8.37
C LEU A 63 -14.49 -15.34 -9.67
N ALA A 64 -15.26 -16.43 -9.66
CA ALA A 64 -16.09 -16.87 -10.78
C ALA A 64 -17.13 -15.80 -11.18
N SER A 65 -17.81 -15.21 -10.19
CA SER A 65 -18.75 -14.12 -10.42
C SER A 65 -18.08 -12.87 -10.99
N ALA A 66 -16.82 -12.58 -10.64
CA ALA A 66 -16.11 -11.39 -11.10
C ALA A 66 -15.66 -11.49 -12.56
N VAL A 67 -15.26 -12.68 -13.01
CA VAL A 67 -14.78 -12.92 -14.39
C VAL A 67 -15.87 -13.48 -15.32
N GLY A 68 -17.06 -13.78 -14.80
CA GLY A 68 -18.15 -14.37 -15.58
C GLY A 68 -17.89 -15.82 -15.99
N ASP A 69 -17.40 -16.65 -15.08
CA ASP A 69 -17.11 -18.07 -15.36
C ASP A 69 -17.63 -19.00 -14.25
N THR A 70 -17.33 -20.29 -14.34
CA THR A 70 -17.75 -21.33 -13.41
C THR A 70 -16.71 -21.52 -12.29
N PRO A 71 -17.14 -21.71 -11.02
CA PRO A 71 -16.22 -21.97 -9.90
C PRO A 71 -15.27 -23.15 -10.15
N GLY A 72 -15.74 -24.19 -10.85
CA GLY A 72 -14.93 -25.35 -11.21
C GLY A 72 -13.80 -25.04 -12.20
N ARG A 73 -14.02 -24.15 -13.20
CA ARG A 73 -12.94 -23.71 -14.09
C ARG A 73 -11.94 -22.84 -13.32
N ILE A 74 -12.42 -21.91 -12.49
CA ILE A 74 -11.56 -21.08 -11.64
C ILE A 74 -10.65 -21.93 -10.76
N GLU A 75 -11.19 -22.93 -10.06
CA GLU A 75 -10.39 -23.80 -9.20
C GLU A 75 -9.27 -24.52 -9.98
N ARG A 76 -9.60 -25.09 -11.14
CA ARG A 76 -8.62 -25.78 -11.99
C ARG A 76 -7.52 -24.84 -12.46
N THR A 77 -7.89 -23.63 -12.91
CA THR A 77 -6.94 -22.61 -13.37
C THR A 77 -6.03 -22.15 -12.23
N LEU A 78 -6.57 -21.89 -11.04
CA LEU A 78 -5.78 -21.46 -9.87
C LEU A 78 -4.81 -22.56 -9.39
N ARG A 79 -5.23 -23.82 -9.43
CA ARG A 79 -4.34 -24.97 -9.13
C ARG A 79 -3.20 -25.06 -10.15
N ARG A 80 -3.49 -24.88 -11.45
CA ARG A 80 -2.48 -24.82 -12.52
C ARG A 80 -1.49 -23.68 -12.28
N MET A 81 -1.98 -22.47 -12.04
CA MET A 81 -1.16 -21.29 -11.74
C MET A 81 -0.25 -21.52 -10.53
N SER A 82 -0.79 -22.10 -9.45
CA SER A 82 -0.02 -22.42 -8.24
C SER A 82 1.13 -23.41 -8.52
N ALA A 83 0.86 -24.43 -9.34
CA ALA A 83 1.87 -25.40 -9.77
C ALA A 83 2.96 -24.74 -10.64
N GLU A 84 2.58 -23.89 -11.60
CA GLU A 84 3.51 -23.17 -12.47
C GLU A 84 4.42 -22.21 -11.70
N LEU A 85 3.86 -21.44 -10.76
CA LEU A 85 4.63 -20.58 -9.84
C LEU A 85 5.66 -21.38 -9.04
N THR A 86 5.33 -22.62 -8.69
CA THR A 86 6.22 -23.53 -7.96
C THR A 86 7.29 -24.14 -8.86
N ALA A 87 6.93 -24.60 -10.06
CA ALA A 87 7.86 -25.17 -11.02
C ALA A 87 8.95 -24.15 -11.43
N ARG A 88 8.59 -22.88 -11.63
CA ARG A 88 9.54 -21.81 -11.97
C ARG A 88 10.30 -21.24 -10.77
N ARG A 89 10.13 -21.79 -9.56
CA ARG A 89 10.71 -21.29 -8.30
C ARG A 89 10.43 -19.79 -8.06
N SER A 90 9.21 -19.35 -8.35
CA SER A 90 8.77 -17.96 -8.11
C SER A 90 8.91 -17.57 -6.64
N GLY A 91 9.19 -16.30 -6.35
CA GLY A 91 9.11 -15.78 -4.98
C GLY A 91 7.67 -15.60 -4.46
N ILE A 92 6.68 -15.65 -5.37
CA ILE A 92 5.25 -15.63 -5.09
C ILE A 92 4.75 -17.06 -4.92
N ASP A 93 3.87 -17.27 -3.94
CA ASP A 93 3.23 -18.53 -3.62
C ASP A 93 1.70 -18.34 -3.59
N LEU A 94 1.00 -19.02 -4.50
CA LEU A 94 -0.46 -18.99 -4.56
C LEU A 94 -1.00 -20.14 -3.73
N ARG A 95 -1.64 -19.84 -2.60
CA ARG A 95 -2.14 -20.84 -1.64
C ARG A 95 -3.64 -20.74 -1.46
N TYR A 96 -4.25 -21.88 -1.19
CA TYR A 96 -5.60 -21.95 -0.64
C TYR A 96 -5.50 -21.95 0.90
N ALA A 97 -6.05 -20.93 1.56
CA ALA A 97 -5.98 -20.74 3.00
C ALA A 97 -7.33 -20.28 3.56
N GLY A 98 -7.78 -20.92 4.63
CA GLY A 98 -9.14 -20.72 5.16
C GLY A 98 -10.16 -21.28 4.17
N ASP A 99 -10.85 -20.38 3.49
CA ASP A 99 -11.93 -20.60 2.52
C ASP A 99 -11.67 -19.99 1.14
N GLY A 100 -10.42 -19.54 0.86
CA GLY A 100 -10.11 -18.86 -0.40
C GLY A 100 -8.65 -18.91 -0.83
N TRP A 101 -8.41 -18.37 -2.01
CA TRP A 101 -7.10 -18.24 -2.65
C TRP A 101 -6.46 -16.89 -2.38
N ARG A 102 -5.14 -16.88 -2.19
CA ARG A 102 -4.37 -15.64 -2.06
C ARG A 102 -2.91 -15.82 -2.46
N PHE A 103 -2.29 -14.74 -2.95
CA PHE A 103 -0.84 -14.64 -3.03
C PHE A 103 -0.18 -14.41 -1.67
N TYR A 104 0.90 -15.13 -1.47
CA TYR A 104 1.84 -15.02 -0.35
C TYR A 104 3.26 -14.89 -0.88
N THR A 105 4.18 -14.43 -0.04
CA THR A 105 5.61 -14.58 -0.29
C THR A 105 6.07 -15.96 0.15
N ARG A 106 6.98 -16.57 -0.62
CA ARG A 106 7.66 -17.80 -0.21
C ARG A 106 8.46 -17.61 1.08
N ASN A 107 8.45 -18.62 1.94
CA ASN A 107 9.09 -18.57 3.26
C ASN A 107 10.62 -18.40 3.15
N GLU A 108 11.24 -18.94 2.11
CA GLU A 108 12.67 -18.78 1.82
C GLU A 108 13.07 -17.31 1.65
N ASN A 109 12.12 -16.45 1.27
CA ASN A 109 12.35 -15.03 1.06
C ASN A 109 12.08 -14.17 2.31
N ALA A 110 11.65 -14.77 3.43
CA ALA A 110 11.34 -14.05 4.67
C ALA A 110 12.48 -13.09 5.12
N PRO A 111 13.78 -13.48 5.09
CA PRO A 111 14.86 -12.57 5.50
C PRO A 111 14.99 -11.30 4.65
N TYR A 112 14.54 -11.32 3.39
CA TYR A 112 14.58 -10.16 2.49
C TYR A 112 13.35 -9.26 2.69
N VAL A 113 12.17 -9.87 2.85
CA VAL A 113 10.92 -9.16 3.15
C VAL A 113 11.03 -8.44 4.49
N GLU A 114 11.53 -9.13 5.52
CA GLU A 114 11.79 -8.55 6.84
C GLU A 114 12.73 -7.36 6.74
N ARG A 115 13.83 -7.47 5.98
CA ARG A 115 14.78 -6.37 5.81
C ARG A 115 14.13 -5.14 5.16
N MET A 116 13.34 -5.32 4.11
CA MET A 116 12.62 -4.23 3.46
C MET A 116 11.64 -3.54 4.42
N LEU A 117 10.86 -4.32 5.16
CA LEU A 117 9.87 -3.80 6.11
C LEU A 117 10.55 -3.12 7.32
N LEU A 118 11.65 -3.68 7.82
CA LEU A 118 12.42 -3.15 8.95
C LEU A 118 13.29 -1.95 8.56
N ASP A 119 13.81 -1.87 7.33
CA ASP A 119 14.59 -0.72 6.86
C ASP A 119 13.70 0.53 6.67
N GLY A 120 12.44 0.35 6.26
CA GLY A 120 11.44 1.42 6.26
C GLY A 120 11.13 1.98 7.66
N ALA A 121 11.19 1.13 8.68
CA ALA A 121 11.04 1.49 10.10
C ALA A 121 12.34 2.04 10.74
N ARG A 122 13.52 1.82 10.14
CA ARG A 122 14.84 2.17 10.69
C ARG A 122 15.52 3.38 10.06
N SER A 123 15.03 3.95 8.95
CA SER A 123 15.65 5.17 8.43
C SER A 123 15.51 6.29 9.47
N LYS A 124 16.63 6.93 9.84
CA LYS A 124 16.61 8.06 10.77
C LYS A 124 15.60 9.09 10.28
N LEU A 125 14.79 9.65 11.19
CA LEU A 125 13.93 10.77 10.83
C LEU A 125 14.81 11.86 10.20
N THR A 126 14.39 12.38 9.05
CA THR A 126 15.06 13.50 8.43
C THR A 126 14.98 14.71 9.34
N ARG A 127 15.86 15.69 9.14
CA ARG A 127 15.81 16.96 9.89
C ARG A 127 14.42 17.60 9.83
N ALA A 128 13.81 17.63 8.64
CA ALA A 128 12.46 18.15 8.46
C ALA A 128 11.42 17.35 9.28
N ALA A 129 11.57 16.03 9.38
CA ALA A 129 10.66 15.21 10.20
C ALA A 129 10.84 15.42 11.69
N LEU A 130 12.08 15.58 12.17
CA LEU A 130 12.38 15.92 13.56
C LEU A 130 11.85 17.31 13.94
N GLU A 131 12.03 18.30 13.07
CA GLU A 131 11.51 19.66 13.28
C GLU A 131 9.97 19.66 13.33
N THR A 132 9.28 18.90 12.47
CA THR A 132 7.81 18.79 12.52
C THR A 132 7.35 18.05 13.77
N LEU A 133 8.03 16.96 14.13
CA LEU A 133 7.72 16.20 15.34
C LEU A 133 7.88 17.08 16.60
N ALA A 134 8.92 17.93 16.64
CA ALA A 134 9.10 18.88 17.73
C ALA A 134 7.95 19.89 17.81
N VAL A 135 7.49 20.44 16.67
CA VAL A 135 6.32 21.35 16.66
C VAL A 135 5.09 20.66 17.25
N VAL A 136 4.83 19.40 16.89
CA VAL A 136 3.70 18.63 17.45
C VAL A 136 3.91 18.40 18.95
N ALA A 137 5.09 17.95 19.38
CA ALA A 137 5.37 17.63 20.78
C ALA A 137 5.19 18.84 21.73
N TYR A 138 5.64 20.03 21.33
CA TYR A 138 5.58 21.23 22.18
C TYR A 138 4.25 21.99 22.11
N ARG A 139 3.43 21.77 21.08
CA ARG A 139 2.19 22.55 20.88
C ARG A 139 0.92 21.73 20.73
N GLN A 140 1.00 20.41 20.87
CA GLN A 140 -0.17 19.54 20.81
C GLN A 140 -1.27 19.99 21.79
N PRO A 141 -2.57 19.81 21.43
CA PRO A 141 -3.06 19.27 20.16
C PRO A 141 -3.08 20.31 19.03
N LEU A 142 -2.61 19.96 17.82
CA LEU A 142 -2.61 20.85 16.64
C LEU A 142 -3.18 20.21 15.38
N THR A 143 -3.79 21.01 14.51
CA THR A 143 -4.22 20.57 13.17
C THR A 143 -3.04 20.54 12.18
N ARG A 144 -3.15 19.72 11.14
CA ARG A 144 -2.16 19.65 10.04
C ARG A 144 -1.88 21.02 9.42
N ALA A 145 -2.91 21.85 9.26
CA ALA A 145 -2.79 23.20 8.72
C ALA A 145 -1.95 24.12 9.63
N ARG A 146 -2.19 24.09 10.95
CA ARG A 146 -1.40 24.86 11.93
C ARG A 146 0.07 24.41 11.95
N VAL A 147 0.33 23.10 11.84
CA VAL A 147 1.70 22.57 11.75
C VAL A 147 2.40 23.07 10.49
N SER A 148 1.71 23.07 9.34
CA SER A 148 2.26 23.60 8.08
C SER A 148 2.58 25.10 8.18
N ALA A 149 1.70 25.88 8.80
CA ALA A 149 1.89 27.32 9.01
C ALA A 149 3.13 27.61 9.87
N VAL A 150 3.30 26.91 11.00
CA VAL A 150 4.49 27.06 11.88
C VAL A 150 5.77 26.67 11.15
N ARG A 151 5.73 25.67 10.27
CA ARG A 151 6.88 25.20 9.51
C ARG A 151 7.20 26.03 8.27
N GLY A 152 6.25 26.84 7.78
CA GLY A 152 6.37 27.62 6.54
C GLY A 152 6.48 26.77 5.27
N VAL A 153 6.23 25.46 5.34
CA VAL A 153 6.36 24.51 4.22
C VAL A 153 5.27 23.44 4.29
N ASN A 154 5.04 22.74 3.17
CA ASN A 154 4.12 21.60 3.15
C ASN A 154 4.66 20.45 4.02
N VAL A 155 3.84 19.97 4.96
CA VAL A 155 4.18 18.92 5.93
C VAL A 155 3.50 17.58 5.65
N ASP A 156 2.75 17.42 4.56
CA ASP A 156 1.90 16.24 4.32
C ASP A 156 2.68 14.92 4.28
N GLY A 157 3.79 14.89 3.54
CA GLY A 157 4.64 13.70 3.47
C GLY A 157 5.27 13.34 4.81
N VAL A 158 5.64 14.37 5.59
CA VAL A 158 6.22 14.20 6.93
C VAL A 158 5.17 13.70 7.91
N MET A 159 3.99 14.30 7.95
CA MET A 159 2.87 13.88 8.81
C MET A 159 2.46 12.44 8.53
N ARG A 160 2.34 12.05 7.26
CA ARG A 160 2.09 10.65 6.87
C ARG A 160 3.16 9.70 7.40
N THR A 161 4.44 10.12 7.34
CA THR A 161 5.55 9.32 7.85
C THR A 161 5.53 9.19 9.38
N LEU A 162 5.22 10.28 10.09
CA LEU A 162 5.14 10.28 11.57
C LEU A 162 3.97 9.44 12.07
N LEU A 163 2.81 9.50 11.40
CA LEU A 163 1.65 8.65 11.65
C LEU A 163 1.96 7.17 11.37
N ALA A 164 2.55 6.85 10.22
CA ALA A 164 2.92 5.48 9.86
C ALA A 164 3.94 4.87 10.83
N ARG A 165 4.77 5.70 11.46
CA ARG A 165 5.74 5.28 12.49
C ARG A 165 5.17 5.27 13.91
N GLY A 166 3.90 5.64 14.07
CA GLY A 166 3.23 5.68 15.37
C GLY A 166 3.83 6.70 16.35
N LEU A 167 4.59 7.69 15.89
CA LEU A 167 5.16 8.75 16.74
C LEU A 167 4.15 9.87 17.03
N VAL A 168 3.14 9.99 16.16
CA VAL A 168 2.02 10.92 16.26
C VAL A 168 0.74 10.14 15.97
N ALA A 169 -0.37 10.52 16.60
CA ALA A 169 -1.70 9.97 16.39
C ALA A 169 -2.75 11.10 16.33
N GLU A 170 -3.94 10.77 15.83
CA GLU A 170 -5.09 11.67 15.83
C GLU A 170 -5.62 11.84 17.26
N ALA A 171 -5.86 13.09 17.66
CA ALA A 171 -6.22 13.48 19.03
C ALA A 171 -7.62 14.08 19.13
N GLY A 172 -8.42 13.95 18.07
CA GLY A 172 -9.78 14.47 17.98
C GLY A 172 -9.92 15.53 16.89
N VAL A 173 -10.87 16.44 17.09
CA VAL A 173 -11.27 17.44 16.10
C VAL A 173 -11.23 18.82 16.75
N ASP A 174 -10.67 19.79 16.05
CA ASP A 174 -10.64 21.19 16.46
C ASP A 174 -12.06 21.78 16.40
N SER A 175 -12.53 22.38 17.49
CA SER A 175 -13.93 22.81 17.64
C SER A 175 -14.32 23.98 16.74
N GLU A 176 -13.37 24.78 16.26
CA GLU A 176 -13.63 25.96 15.43
C GLU A 176 -13.58 25.61 13.94
N THR A 177 -12.60 24.79 13.56
CA THR A 177 -12.31 24.47 12.15
C THR A 177 -12.85 23.11 11.71
N ASN A 178 -13.30 22.28 12.65
CA ASN A 178 -13.71 20.90 12.45
C ASN A 178 -12.62 20.02 11.78
N ALA A 179 -11.35 20.42 11.93
CA ALA A 179 -10.20 19.72 11.37
C ALA A 179 -9.58 18.75 12.37
N THR A 180 -9.08 17.62 11.89
CA THR A 180 -8.39 16.63 12.73
C THR A 180 -7.17 17.23 13.43
N THR A 181 -7.07 17.02 14.74
CA THR A 181 -5.92 17.40 15.55
C THR A 181 -4.99 16.20 15.76
N TYR A 182 -3.72 16.48 15.99
CA TYR A 182 -2.66 15.48 16.15
C TYR A 182 -1.91 15.72 17.46
N SER A 183 -1.50 14.62 18.11
CA SER A 183 -0.67 14.60 19.33
C SER A 183 0.38 13.49 19.25
N THR A 184 1.45 13.62 20.03
CA THR A 184 2.45 12.54 20.18
C THR A 184 1.86 11.35 20.94
N THR A 185 2.48 10.19 20.78
CA THR A 185 2.06 8.91 21.37
C THR A 185 2.99 8.48 22.51
N GLU A 186 2.62 7.43 23.23
CA GLU A 186 3.50 6.77 24.21
C GLU A 186 4.81 6.28 23.56
N LEU A 187 4.73 5.79 22.32
CA LEU A 187 5.92 5.36 21.57
C LEU A 187 6.92 6.51 21.38
N PHE A 188 6.46 7.76 21.24
CA PHE A 188 7.35 8.91 21.19
C PHE A 188 8.11 9.09 22.53
N LEU A 189 7.42 9.00 23.67
CA LEU A 189 8.02 9.13 25.00
C LEU A 189 9.03 8.01 25.27
N GLU A 190 8.68 6.76 24.96
CA GLU A 190 9.56 5.60 25.08
C GLU A 190 10.85 5.78 24.27
N ARG A 191 10.74 6.31 23.04
CA ARG A 191 11.89 6.55 22.16
C ARG A 191 12.77 7.70 22.62
N LEU A 192 12.21 8.68 23.32
CA LEU A 192 12.94 9.81 23.90
C LEU A 192 13.48 9.49 25.31
N GLY A 193 13.04 8.38 25.92
CA GLY A 193 13.42 7.99 27.27
C GLY A 193 12.80 8.88 28.34
N LEU A 194 11.62 9.46 28.08
CA LEU A 194 10.90 10.33 28.99
C LEU A 194 9.72 9.62 29.62
N ALA A 195 9.37 9.97 30.86
CA ALA A 195 8.19 9.44 31.53
C ALA A 195 6.92 10.22 31.17
N SER A 196 7.07 11.49 30.78
CA SER A 196 5.96 12.36 30.41
C SER A 196 6.39 13.49 29.48
N LEU A 197 5.43 14.14 28.83
CA LEU A 197 5.69 15.35 28.04
C LEU A 197 6.17 16.54 28.88
N ALA A 198 5.91 16.54 30.20
CA ALA A 198 6.42 17.57 31.11
C ALA A 198 7.94 17.51 31.29
N ASP A 199 8.56 16.37 30.96
CA ASP A 199 10.00 16.18 31.02
C ASP A 199 10.71 16.68 29.75
N LEU A 200 9.96 17.21 28.77
CA LEU A 200 10.56 17.83 27.60
C LEU A 200 11.34 19.08 28.01
N PRO A 201 12.59 19.25 27.52
CA PRO A 201 13.38 20.44 27.82
C PRO A 201 12.60 21.71 27.49
N ALA A 202 12.59 22.69 28.38
CA ALA A 202 12.04 23.99 28.04
C ALA A 202 12.75 24.53 26.79
N LEU A 203 11.98 25.16 25.89
CA LEU A 203 12.56 25.95 24.81
C LEU A 203 13.40 27.04 25.49
N ALA A 204 14.71 26.86 25.56
CA ALA A 204 15.62 27.75 26.26
C ALA A 204 15.44 29.21 25.74
N PRO A 205 15.72 30.24 26.56
CA PRO A 205 15.38 31.64 26.27
C PRO A 205 16.25 32.32 25.20
N LEU A 206 16.75 31.56 24.21
CA LEU A 206 17.52 32.07 23.06
C LEU A 206 16.68 32.15 21.78
N LEU A 207 15.36 31.98 21.89
CA LEU A 207 14.42 32.34 20.85
C LEU A 207 13.76 33.66 21.25
N PRO A 208 13.75 34.69 20.38
CA PRO A 208 13.05 35.94 20.68
C PRO A 208 11.56 35.64 20.95
N ASP A 209 10.99 36.36 21.91
CA ASP A 209 9.58 36.24 22.29
C ASP A 209 8.68 36.44 21.07
N VAL A 210 7.56 35.70 21.05
CA VAL A 210 6.63 35.59 19.92
C VAL A 210 6.04 36.94 19.50
N ASP A 211 6.00 37.91 20.41
CA ASP A 211 5.50 39.26 20.18
C ASP A 211 6.41 40.11 19.27
N VAL A 212 7.65 39.66 18.98
CA VAL A 212 8.59 40.37 18.09
C VAL A 212 8.46 39.93 16.62
N ILE A 213 7.72 38.86 16.34
CA ILE A 213 7.57 38.35 14.96
C ILE A 213 6.59 39.22 14.16
N ASP A 214 5.57 39.78 14.82
CA ASP A 214 4.62 40.70 14.17
C ASP A 214 5.30 42.04 13.78
N ASP A 215 6.28 42.51 14.56
CA ASP A 215 7.06 43.72 14.24
C ASP A 215 8.08 43.53 13.09
N ILE A 216 8.59 42.30 12.89
CA ILE A 216 9.55 42.02 11.80
C ILE A 216 8.84 41.98 10.43
N SER A 217 7.56 41.60 10.37
CA SER A 217 6.77 41.69 9.13
C SER A 217 6.60 43.14 8.65
N ASP A 218 6.38 44.08 9.56
CA ASP A 218 6.18 45.50 9.23
C ASP A 218 7.50 46.21 8.82
N ASP A 219 8.64 45.80 9.39
CA ASP A 219 9.96 46.34 9.01
C ASP A 219 10.46 45.81 7.63
N MET A 220 10.03 44.62 7.22
CA MET A 220 10.41 44.07 5.91
C MET A 220 9.69 44.71 4.72
N GLU A 221 8.49 45.29 4.93
CA GLU A 221 7.78 46.08 3.91
C GLU A 221 8.34 47.50 3.73
N SER A 222 9.04 48.03 4.74
CA SER A 222 9.57 49.40 4.75
C SER A 222 11.05 49.53 4.32
N ASP A 223 11.80 48.43 4.17
CA ASP A 223 13.19 48.48 3.68
C ASP A 223 13.26 48.68 2.14
N PRO A 224 13.78 49.84 1.65
CA PRO A 224 13.87 50.15 0.22
C PRO A 224 14.79 49.21 -0.58
N ARG A 225 15.55 48.32 0.07
CA ARG A 225 16.34 47.28 -0.62
C ARG A 225 15.47 46.16 -1.19
N PHE A 226 14.33 45.83 -0.57
CA PHE A 226 13.45 44.73 -1.01
C PHE A 226 12.35 45.16 -1.98
N THR A 227 11.99 46.45 -2.02
CA THR A 227 11.02 47.02 -2.98
C THR A 227 11.48 46.83 -4.44
N LYS A 228 12.79 46.72 -4.68
CA LYS A 228 13.37 46.58 -6.02
C LYS A 228 13.28 45.17 -6.63
N LEU A 229 12.87 44.15 -5.87
CA LEU A 229 12.70 42.80 -6.39
C LEU A 229 11.27 42.54 -6.92
N GLY A 230 10.28 43.31 -6.47
CA GLY A 230 8.90 43.26 -6.99
C GLY A 230 8.69 44.01 -8.31
N ALA A 231 9.44 45.09 -8.56
CA ALA A 231 9.30 45.90 -9.77
C ALA A 231 9.90 45.25 -11.05
N ALA A 232 10.79 44.26 -10.92
CA ALA A 232 11.45 43.60 -12.05
C ALA A 232 10.64 42.45 -12.69
N ARG A 233 9.45 42.13 -12.16
CA ARG A 233 8.54 41.11 -12.73
C ARG A 233 7.31 41.67 -13.45
N ALA A 234 7.19 42.99 -13.57
CA ALA A 234 6.03 43.65 -14.18
C ALA A 234 6.33 44.32 -15.55
N GLY A 235 7.36 43.86 -16.28
CA GLY A 235 7.77 44.48 -17.53
C GLY A 235 8.44 43.51 -18.51
N SER A 236 7.69 42.51 -18.97
CA SER A 236 8.00 41.77 -20.19
C SER A 236 6.74 41.10 -20.71
N GLU A 237 5.95 41.85 -21.48
CA GLU A 237 4.96 41.29 -22.39
C GLU A 237 5.66 40.39 -23.41
N PRO A 238 5.20 39.15 -23.64
CA PRO A 238 5.57 38.42 -24.84
C PRO A 238 4.67 38.89 -25.99
N GLU A 239 5.24 39.61 -26.96
CA GLU A 239 4.69 39.72 -28.32
C GLU A 239 4.64 38.31 -28.92
N LEU A 240 3.44 37.72 -29.01
CA LEU A 240 3.20 36.51 -29.78
C LEU A 240 2.85 36.92 -31.22
N ASP A 241 3.81 36.77 -32.14
CA ASP A 241 3.61 36.87 -33.59
C ASP A 241 2.71 35.72 -34.06
N THR A 242 1.42 35.99 -34.26
CA THR A 242 0.50 35.05 -34.91
C THR A 242 0.55 35.26 -36.42
N ARG A 243 1.53 34.64 -37.09
CA ARG A 243 1.40 34.32 -38.51
C ARG A 243 0.59 33.05 -38.66
N VAL A 244 -0.66 33.24 -39.06
CA VAL A 244 -1.54 32.21 -39.60
C VAL A 244 -1.14 32.02 -41.07
N ASP A 245 -0.48 30.92 -41.38
CA ASP A 245 -0.40 30.43 -42.76
C ASP A 245 -1.66 29.62 -43.08
N SER A 246 -2.40 30.11 -44.07
CA SER A 246 -3.55 29.54 -44.78
C SER A 246 -3.52 30.29 -46.11
N GLU A 247 -3.40 29.74 -47.33
CA GLU A 247 -3.56 28.42 -47.94
C GLU A 247 -2.77 28.45 -49.27
N GLU A 248 -2.26 27.30 -49.75
CA GLU A 248 -2.51 26.76 -51.10
C GLU A 248 -2.05 25.30 -51.19
#